data_AF-A0A4R3I1A5-F1
#
_entry.id   AF-A0A4R3I1A5-F1
#
_cell.length_a   1.000
_cell.length_b   1.000
_cell.length_c   1.000
_cell.angle_alpha   90.00
_cell.angle_beta   90.00
_cell.angle_gamma   90.00
#
_symmetry.space_group_name_H-M   'P 1'
#
loop_
_entity.id
_entity.type
_entity.pdbx_description
1 polymer ?
#
loop_
_entity_poly.entity_id
_entity_poly.type
_entity_poly.pdbx_seq_one_letter_code
_entity_poly.pdbx_strand_id
1 'polypeptide(L)'
;MKNFPVKAAPDLKVPYEGNPRKYITDGEPVLVPDVHYYRKAVAEGDLIEVTAKEWAEYDAARTKAEAEAVAAAEEQAKAIAAAAVKAAKASGKATS
;
A
#
# COMPACT_ATOMS: atom_id res chain seq x y z
N MET A 1 6.27 -1.54 21.48
CA MET A 1 5.36 -2.70 21.26
C MET A 1 6.00 -3.56 20.19
N LYS A 2 5.84 -4.88 20.25
CA LYS A 2 6.34 -5.77 19.20
C LYS A 2 5.28 -5.86 18.12
N ASN A 3 5.70 -6.08 16.88
CA ASN A 3 4.80 -6.28 15.75
C ASN A 3 5.24 -7.54 15.02
N PHE A 4 4.28 -8.19 14.35
CA PHE A 4 4.54 -9.41 13.59
C PHE A 4 3.71 -9.41 12.30
N PRO A 5 4.25 -9.99 11.22
CA PRO A 5 3.54 -10.03 9.94
C PRO A 5 2.50 -11.16 9.92
N VAL A 6 1.30 -10.83 9.47
CA VAL A 6 0.18 -11.78 9.35
C VAL A 6 -0.56 -11.57 8.04
N LYS A 7 -1.25 -12.61 7.58
CA LYS A 7 -2.27 -12.53 6.52
C LYS A 7 -3.54 -13.23 6.99
N ALA A 8 -4.68 -12.91 6.40
CA ALA A 8 -5.89 -13.67 6.69
C ALA A 8 -5.82 -15.08 6.09
N ALA A 9 -6.60 -15.99 6.67
CA ALA A 9 -6.89 -17.26 6.03
C ALA A 9 -7.52 -17.05 4.64
N PRO A 10 -7.34 -18.02 3.71
CA PRO A 10 -7.91 -17.93 2.36
C PRO A 10 -9.40 -17.62 2.38
N ASP A 11 -9.83 -16.70 1.51
CA ASP A 11 -11.22 -16.24 1.39
C ASP A 11 -11.81 -15.57 2.67
N LEU A 12 -11.00 -15.32 3.69
CA LEU A 12 -11.40 -14.67 4.94
C LEU A 12 -10.97 -13.21 4.98
N LYS A 13 -11.74 -12.40 5.73
CA LYS A 13 -11.40 -11.01 6.02
C LYS A 13 -11.50 -10.76 7.52
N VAL A 14 -10.38 -10.39 8.13
CA VAL A 14 -10.30 -10.13 9.57
C VAL A 14 -10.28 -8.63 9.82
N PRO A 15 -11.20 -8.05 10.62
CA PRO A 15 -11.20 -6.62 10.89
C PRO A 15 -9.97 -6.17 11.71
N TYR A 16 -9.59 -4.91 11.60
CA TYR A 16 -8.55 -4.34 12.46
C TYR A 16 -9.08 -4.03 13.86
N GLU A 17 -8.23 -4.25 14.87
CA GLU A 17 -8.51 -3.83 16.23
C GLU A 17 -8.72 -2.30 16.27
N GLY A 18 -9.86 -1.86 16.82
CA GLY A 18 -10.22 -0.45 16.91
C GLY A 18 -10.69 0.20 15.61
N ASN A 19 -10.60 -0.48 14.45
CA ASN A 19 -11.13 0.03 13.18
C ASN A 19 -11.78 -1.08 12.34
N PRO A 20 -13.05 -1.42 12.62
CA PRO A 20 -13.75 -2.54 11.97
C PRO A 20 -14.08 -2.31 10.49
N ARG A 21 -13.88 -1.10 9.96
CA ARG A 21 -14.06 -0.79 8.54
C ARG A 21 -12.82 -1.12 7.69
N LYS A 22 -11.69 -1.38 8.35
CA LYS A 22 -10.45 -1.82 7.71
C LYS A 22 -10.30 -3.32 7.96
N TYR A 23 -9.86 -4.05 6.94
CA TYR A 23 -9.71 -5.51 7.00
C TYR A 23 -8.32 -5.94 6.58
N ILE A 24 -7.83 -7.01 7.20
CA ILE A 24 -6.70 -7.82 6.77
C ILE A 24 -7.28 -8.92 5.87
N THR A 25 -6.66 -9.13 4.72
CA THR A 25 -7.07 -10.12 3.73
C THR A 25 -5.95 -11.15 3.51
N ASP A 26 -6.22 -12.16 2.71
CA ASP A 26 -5.29 -13.24 2.34
C ASP A 26 -4.27 -12.83 1.27
N GLY A 27 -4.58 -11.78 0.49
CA GLY A 27 -3.74 -11.30 -0.61
C GLY A 27 -2.56 -10.42 -0.21
N GLU A 28 -2.65 -9.68 0.90
CA GLU A 28 -1.59 -8.77 1.36
C GLU A 28 -1.20 -9.07 2.81
N PRO A 29 0.06 -9.49 3.06
CA PRO A 29 0.56 -9.62 4.43
C PRO A 29 0.70 -8.23 5.04
N VAL A 30 0.35 -8.08 6.31
CA VAL A 30 0.43 -6.82 7.04
C VAL A 30 1.10 -6.98 8.39
N LEU A 31 1.86 -5.96 8.78
CA LEU A 31 2.48 -5.88 10.10
C LEU A 31 1.46 -5.41 11.14
N VAL A 32 1.12 -6.27 12.10
CA VAL A 32 0.16 -5.95 13.18
C VAL A 32 0.84 -5.91 14.55
N PRO A 33 0.29 -5.19 15.53
CA PRO A 33 0.80 -5.23 16.90
C PRO A 33 0.65 -6.61 17.53
N ASP A 34 1.65 -7.02 18.31
CA ASP A 34 1.63 -8.23 19.14
C ASP A 34 0.78 -7.99 20.39
N VAL A 35 -0.54 -8.07 20.20
CA VAL A 35 -1.57 -7.87 21.22
C VAL A 35 -2.59 -9.01 21.19
N HIS A 36 -3.36 -9.15 22.27
CA HIS A 36 -4.24 -10.30 22.50
C HIS A 36 -5.23 -10.55 21.34
N TYR A 37 -5.79 -9.50 20.75
CA TYR A 37 -6.73 -9.61 19.63
C TYR A 37 -6.17 -10.43 18.47
N TYR A 38 -5.00 -10.06 17.95
CA TYR A 38 -4.37 -10.73 16.81
C TYR A 38 -3.83 -12.11 17.16
N ARG A 39 -3.26 -12.29 18.36
CA ARG A 39 -2.80 -13.61 18.81
C ARG A 39 -3.94 -14.62 18.91
N LYS A 40 -5.12 -14.18 19.34
CA LYS A 40 -6.31 -15.02 19.39
C LYS A 40 -6.78 -15.40 17.99
N ALA A 41 -6.85 -14.44 17.07
CA ALA A 41 -7.21 -14.71 15.67
C ALA A 41 -6.23 -15.68 14.99
N VAL A 42 -4.93 -15.62 15.33
CA VAL A 42 -3.95 -16.63 14.89
C VAL A 42 -4.24 -18.00 15.47
N ALA A 43 -4.53 -18.09 16.78
CA ALA A 43 -4.84 -19.35 17.44
C ALA A 43 -6.14 -20.00 16.94
N GLU A 44 -7.12 -19.20 16.54
CA GLU A 44 -8.38 -19.65 15.92
C GLU A 44 -8.21 -20.03 14.44
N GLY A 45 -7.08 -19.64 13.82
CA GLY A 45 -6.77 -19.91 12.41
C GLY A 45 -7.33 -18.88 11.43
N ASP A 46 -7.94 -17.80 11.92
CA ASP A 46 -8.42 -16.67 11.11
C ASP A 46 -7.27 -15.87 10.50
N LEU A 47 -6.16 -15.77 11.25
CA LEU A 47 -4.91 -15.19 10.79
C LEU A 47 -3.82 -16.24 10.72
N ILE A 48 -2.95 -16.09 9.73
CA ILE A 48 -1.79 -16.95 9.52
C ILE A 48 -0.55 -16.07 9.68
N GLU A 49 0.34 -16.47 10.59
CA GLU A 49 1.64 -15.83 10.75
C GLU A 49 2.47 -16.06 9.48
N VAL A 50 3.02 -14.97 8.96
CA VAL A 50 3.86 -14.99 7.76
C VAL A 50 5.31 -15.09 8.22
N THR A 51 6.11 -15.90 7.53
CA THR A 51 7.52 -16.02 7.92
C THR A 51 8.26 -14.72 7.66
N ALA A 52 9.32 -14.47 8.42
CA ALA A 52 10.17 -13.29 8.22
C ALA A 52 10.73 -13.20 6.78
N LYS A 53 10.94 -14.36 6.13
CA LYS A 53 11.39 -14.44 4.75
C LYS A 53 10.31 -13.96 3.78
N GLU A 54 9.10 -14.50 3.88
CA GLU A 54 7.95 -14.08 3.05
C GLU A 54 7.63 -12.60 3.25
N TRP A 55 7.72 -12.09 4.49
CA TRP A 55 7.57 -10.67 4.77
C TRP A 55 8.65 -9.81 4.10
N ALA A 56 9.91 -10.22 4.18
CA ALA A 56 11.01 -9.48 3.56
C ALA A 56 10.90 -9.44 2.03
N GLU A 57 10.46 -10.54 1.41
CA GLU A 57 10.21 -10.60 -0.03
C GLU A 57 9.06 -9.66 -0.45
N TYR A 58 7.96 -9.65 0.32
CA TYR A 58 6.84 -8.74 0.09
C TYR A 58 7.24 -7.26 0.27
N ASP A 59 7.96 -6.94 1.34
CA ASP A 59 8.38 -5.56 1.63
C ASP A 59 9.40 -5.04 0.60
N ALA A 60 10.32 -5.89 0.14
CA ALA A 60 11.24 -5.56 -0.95
C ALA A 60 10.52 -5.33 -2.29
N ALA A 61 9.52 -6.17 -2.61
CA ALA A 61 8.70 -6.00 -3.81
C ALA A 61 7.89 -4.70 -3.75
N ARG A 62 7.28 -4.41 -2.59
CA ARG A 62 6.50 -3.19 -2.35
C ARG A 62 7.36 -1.95 -2.45
N THR A 63 8.51 -1.91 -1.78
CA THR A 63 9.42 -0.74 -1.80
C THR A 63 9.96 -0.47 -3.20
N LYS A 64 10.25 -1.50 -3.99
CA LYS A 64 10.61 -1.35 -5.40
C LYS A 64 9.45 -0.76 -6.22
N ALA A 65 8.25 -1.29 -6.06
CA ALA A 65 7.06 -0.78 -6.76
C ALA A 65 6.72 0.66 -6.37
N GLU A 66 6.89 1.01 -5.09
CA GLU A 66 6.67 2.36 -4.58
C GLU A 66 7.74 3.33 -5.11
N ALA A 67 9.00 2.91 -5.21
CA ALA A 67 10.07 3.70 -5.83
C ALA A 67 9.83 3.92 -7.34
N GLU A 68 9.37 2.89 -8.06
CA GLU A 68 9.02 3.00 -9.48
C GLU A 68 7.78 3.88 -9.69
N ALA A 69 6.79 3.82 -8.80
CA ALA A 69 5.61 4.69 -8.83
C ALA A 69 5.96 6.16 -8.53
N VAL A 70 6.88 6.42 -7.60
CA VAL A 70 7.37 7.77 -7.32
C VAL A 70 8.17 8.32 -8.51
N ALA A 71 8.99 7.50 -9.16
CA ALA A 71 9.68 7.89 -10.39
C ALA A 71 8.71 8.19 -11.56
N ALA A 72 7.65 7.39 -11.72
CA ALA A 72 6.61 7.63 -12.71
C ALA A 72 5.77 8.88 -12.38
N ALA A 73 5.52 9.16 -11.10
CA ALA A 73 4.81 10.37 -10.68
C ALA A 73 5.63 11.66 -10.92
N GLU A 74 6.96 11.59 -10.78
CA GLU A 74 7.87 12.70 -11.08
C GLU A 74 7.94 12.99 -12.60
N GLU A 75 7.92 11.95 -13.43
CA GLU A 75 7.83 12.09 -14.89
C GLU A 75 6.48 12.69 -15.32
N GLN A 76 5.38 12.25 -14.70
CA GLN A 76 4.05 12.80 -14.94
C GLN A 76 3.97 14.27 -14.52
N ALA A 77 4.54 14.67 -13.38
CA ALA A 77 4.60 16.08 -12.96
C ALA A 77 5.33 16.97 -13.99
N LYS A 78 6.41 16.47 -14.60
CA LYS A 78 7.17 17.19 -15.64
C LYS A 78 6.39 17.30 -16.96
N ALA A 79 5.63 16.27 -17.32
CA ALA A 79 4.77 16.27 -18.51
C ALA A 79 3.57 17.23 -18.37
N ILE A 80 2.95 17.29 -17.19
CA ILE A 80 1.82 18.21 -16.90
C ILE A 80 2.31 19.67 -16.93
N ALA A 81 3.52 19.94 -16.43
CA ALA A 81 4.14 21.27 -16.50
C ALA A 81 4.48 21.69 -17.95
N ALA A 82 4.95 20.78 -18.80
CA ALA A 82 5.22 21.07 -20.22
C ALA A 82 3.92 21.30 -21.03
N ALA A 83 2.82 20.64 -20.67
CA ALA A 83 1.52 20.86 -21.27
C ALA A 83 0.95 22.26 -20.95
N ALA A 84 1.20 22.78 -19.74
CA ALA A 84 0.80 24.14 -19.35
C ALA A 84 1.53 25.25 -20.16
N VAL A 85 2.81 25.05 -20.49
CA VAL A 85 3.60 26.02 -21.28
C VAL A 85 3.12 26.10 -22.75
N LYS A 86 2.62 24.99 -23.30
CA LYS A 86 2.09 24.95 -24.68
C LYS A 86 0.72 25.65 -24.81
N ALA A 87 -0.08 25.68 -23.74
CA ALA A 87 -1.36 26.39 -23.70
C ALA A 87 -1.19 27.92 -23.66
N ALA A 88 -0.15 28.43 -23.00
CA ALA A 88 0.10 29.88 -22.87
C ALA A 88 0.58 30.55 -24.17
N LYS A 89 1.16 29.80 -25.12
CA LYS A 89 1.67 30.37 -26.40
C LYS A 89 0.59 30.47 -27.49
N ALA A 90 -0.58 29.86 -27.29
CA ALA A 90 -1.70 29.90 -28.23
C ALA A 90 -2.65 31.09 -28.01
N SER A 91 -2.64 31.73 -26.84
CA SER A 91 -3.53 32.86 -26.51
C SER A 91 -2.96 34.24 -26.90
N GLY A 92 -1.72 34.31 -27.39
CA GLY A 92 -1.03 35.58 -27.69
C GLY A 92 -1.29 36.20 -29.07
N LYS A 93 -2.14 35.63 -29.93
CA LYS A 93 -2.43 36.18 -31.27
C LYS A 93 -3.93 36.37 -31.49
N ALA A 94 -4.53 37.32 -30.78
CA ALA A 94 -5.80 37.93 -31.16
C ALA A 94 -6.03 39.22 -30.37
N THR A 95 -5.23 40.25 -30.65
CA THR A 95 -5.56 41.65 -30.32
C THR A 95 -4.72 42.56 -31.21
N SER A 96 -5.21 42.80 -32.42
CA SER A 96 -5.00 44.01 -33.23
C SER A 96 -6.05 44.02 -34.33
#